data_AF-A0A929KB06-F1
#
_entry.id   AF-A0A929KB06-F1
#
_cell.length_a   1.000
_cell.length_b   1.000
_cell.length_c   1.000
_cell.angle_alpha   90.00
_cell.angle_beta   90.00
_cell.angle_gamma   90.00
#
_symmetry.space_group_name_H-M   'P 1'
#
loop_
_entity.id
_entity.type
_entity.pdbx_description
1 polymer ?
#
loop_
_entity_poly.entity_id
_entity_poly.type
_entity_poly.pdbx_seq_one_letter_code
_entity_poly.pdbx_strand_id
1 'polypeptide(L)'
;MFAIVVVIASSGCLDGGSSAKDMAKMVPEDASRFGHFDFQTMRDDKDLEEISEEMMEGDDLDALGVDRYDINHMAVVSGEEEGDYELVILKGNFDLEDVRDELDDADFDEDEYKGIEIWKRASWLGRDFAIAISGDTLIIGNKDSVKDC
;
A
#
# COMPACT_ATOMS: atom_id res chain seq x y z
N MET A 1 20.25 12.44 10.13
CA MET A 1 20.71 11.03 10.15
C MET A 1 19.48 10.22 10.52
N PHE A 2 18.72 9.80 9.51
CA PHE A 2 17.51 9.00 9.73
C PHE A 2 17.95 7.57 10.00
N ALA A 3 17.61 7.04 11.19
CA ALA A 3 17.84 5.66 11.54
C ALA A 3 16.70 4.83 10.94
N ILE A 4 16.98 4.06 9.89
CA ILE A 4 16.06 3.03 9.41
C ILE A 4 16.13 1.90 10.42
N VAL A 5 15.11 1.77 11.26
CA VAL A 5 14.95 0.62 12.16
C VAL A 5 14.33 -0.51 11.32
N VAL A 6 15.19 -1.36 10.75
CA VAL A 6 14.75 -2.64 10.20
C VAL A 6 14.55 -3.57 11.40
N VAL A 7 13.31 -3.74 11.86
CA VAL A 7 12.97 -4.76 12.85
C VAL A 7 12.98 -6.11 12.14
N ILE A 8 14.16 -6.71 12.00
CA ILE A 8 14.27 -8.14 11.70
C ILE A 8 14.02 -8.86 13.02
N ALA A 9 12.76 -9.19 13.31
CA ALA A 9 12.41 -10.09 14.40
C ALA A 9 12.85 -11.51 14.03
N SER A 10 14.15 -11.78 14.13
CA SER A 10 14.76 -13.08 13.88
C SER A 10 14.56 -14.00 15.09
N SER A 11 13.34 -14.46 15.34
CA SER A 11 13.08 -15.65 16.17
C SER A 11 11.59 -16.00 16.21
N GLY A 12 11.22 -17.00 15.41
CA GLY A 12 9.89 -17.60 15.39
C GLY A 12 9.57 -18.01 13.97
N CYS A 13 9.13 -19.25 13.75
CA CYS A 13 8.70 -19.70 12.42
C CYS A 13 7.73 -18.67 11.85
N LEU A 14 8.02 -18.17 10.64
CA LEU A 14 7.05 -17.44 9.83
C LEU A 14 5.90 -18.40 9.53
N ASP A 15 4.97 -18.48 10.48
CA ASP A 15 3.54 -18.68 10.25
C ASP A 15 2.95 -17.36 9.72
N GLY A 16 3.75 -16.59 8.97
CA GLY A 16 3.32 -15.50 8.13
C GLY A 16 2.48 -16.15 7.03
N GLY A 17 1.18 -16.21 7.33
CA GLY A 17 0.17 -16.87 6.53
C GLY A 17 0.12 -16.35 5.11
N SER A 18 -0.82 -16.87 4.33
CA SER A 18 -0.99 -16.61 2.90
C SER A 18 -0.79 -15.14 2.47
N SER A 19 -1.09 -14.16 3.33
CA SER A 19 -1.02 -12.72 3.04
C SER A 19 0.33 -12.22 2.52
N ALA A 20 1.45 -12.42 3.22
CA ALA A 20 2.76 -11.91 2.78
C ALA A 20 3.19 -12.53 1.44
N LYS A 21 2.96 -13.84 1.28
CA LYS A 21 3.24 -14.56 0.04
C LYS A 21 2.35 -14.11 -1.11
N ASP A 22 1.09 -13.80 -0.83
CA ASP A 22 0.14 -13.35 -1.85
C ASP A 22 0.46 -11.92 -2.31
N MET A 23 0.83 -11.03 -1.38
CA MET A 23 1.29 -9.66 -1.72
C MET A 23 2.63 -9.70 -2.48
N ALA A 24 3.54 -10.61 -2.14
CA ALA A 24 4.80 -10.77 -2.86
C ALA A 24 4.62 -11.19 -4.33
N LYS A 25 3.46 -11.74 -4.73
CA LYS A 25 3.16 -12.05 -6.15
C LYS A 25 2.72 -10.81 -6.95
N MET A 26 2.32 -9.74 -6.26
CA MET A 26 1.93 -8.46 -6.86
C MET A 26 3.14 -7.52 -7.01
N VAL A 27 4.31 -7.92 -6.51
CA VAL A 27 5.54 -7.16 -6.60
C VAL A 27 6.06 -7.20 -8.04
N PRO A 28 6.35 -6.05 -8.68
CA PRO A 28 6.95 -6.03 -10.00
C PRO A 28 8.29 -6.80 -10.04
N GLU A 29 8.60 -7.42 -11.17
CA GLU A 29 9.79 -8.30 -11.29
C GLU A 29 11.12 -7.57 -11.07
N ASP A 30 11.16 -6.26 -11.32
CA ASP A 30 12.33 -5.41 -11.21
C ASP A 30 12.52 -4.81 -9.80
N ALA A 31 11.58 -5.05 -8.88
CA ALA A 31 11.62 -4.51 -7.53
C ALA A 31 12.90 -4.93 -6.80
N SER A 32 13.59 -3.96 -6.22
CA SER A 32 14.83 -4.17 -5.46
C SER A 32 14.60 -4.37 -3.97
N ARG A 33 13.44 -3.91 -3.45
CA ARG A 33 13.06 -4.04 -2.04
C ARG A 33 11.58 -4.36 -1.90
N PHE A 34 11.30 -5.15 -0.86
CA PHE A 34 9.95 -5.50 -0.41
C PHE A 34 9.97 -5.54 1.12
N GLY A 35 9.10 -4.74 1.74
CA GLY A 35 8.77 -4.80 3.17
C GLY A 35 7.30 -5.16 3.33
N HIS A 36 6.98 -5.95 4.36
CA HIS A 36 5.61 -6.36 4.70
C HIS A 36 5.36 -6.12 6.18
N PHE A 37 4.16 -5.59 6.49
CA PHE A 37 3.68 -5.32 7.83
C PHE A 37 2.33 -6.00 8.03
N ASP A 38 2.19 -6.74 9.13
CA ASP A 38 0.95 -7.39 9.57
C ASP A 38 0.32 -6.57 10.70
N PHE A 39 -0.36 -5.50 10.31
CA PHE A 39 -0.94 -4.55 11.25
C PHE A 39 -2.08 -5.14 12.08
N GLN A 40 -2.81 -6.12 11.53
CA GLN A 40 -3.79 -6.85 12.31
C GLN A 40 -3.11 -7.55 13.50
N THR A 41 -2.05 -8.31 13.26
CA THR A 41 -1.30 -8.99 14.32
C THR A 41 -0.64 -7.99 15.27
N MET A 42 -0.09 -6.89 14.76
CA MET A 42 0.55 -5.87 15.61
C MET A 42 -0.44 -5.17 16.55
N ARG A 43 -1.68 -4.91 16.12
CA ARG A 43 -2.72 -4.33 16.98
C ARG A 43 -3.25 -5.31 18.02
N ASP A 44 -3.28 -6.61 17.71
CA ASP A 44 -3.69 -7.65 18.65
C ASP A 44 -2.61 -7.99 19.68
N ASP A 45 -1.35 -7.61 19.42
CA ASP A 45 -0.23 -7.75 20.35
C ASP A 45 0.01 -6.44 21.12
N LYS A 46 -0.25 -6.47 22.42
CA LYS A 46 -0.09 -5.33 23.32
C LYS A 46 1.32 -4.71 23.28
N ASP A 47 2.36 -5.52 23.03
CA ASP A 47 3.74 -5.01 22.97
C ASP A 47 4.05 -4.29 21.65
N LEU A 48 3.20 -4.44 20.62
CA LEU A 48 3.36 -3.85 19.29
C LEU A 48 2.26 -2.82 18.94
N GLU A 49 1.20 -2.72 19.74
CA GLU A 49 0.08 -1.81 19.53
C GLU A 49 0.54 -0.36 19.32
N GLU A 50 1.35 0.20 20.23
CA GLU A 50 1.88 1.57 20.13
C GLU A 50 2.75 1.78 18.88
N ILE A 51 3.54 0.77 18.50
CA ILE A 51 4.38 0.81 17.29
C ILE A 51 3.48 0.83 16.05
N SER A 52 2.40 0.05 16.05
CA SER A 52 1.45 0.03 14.94
C SER A 52 0.75 1.38 14.76
N GLU A 53 0.39 2.04 15.86
CA GLU A 53 -0.22 3.37 15.83
C GLU A 53 0.75 4.44 15.32
N GLU A 54 2.00 4.44 15.81
CA GLU A 54 3.04 5.37 15.35
C GLU A 54 3.35 5.17 13.86
N MET A 55 3.40 3.92 13.38
CA MET A 55 3.66 3.62 11.97
C MET A 55 2.53 4.04 11.03
N MET A 56 1.30 4.12 11.53
CA MET A 56 0.12 4.61 10.80
C MET A 56 -0.17 6.09 11.09
N GLU A 57 0.75 6.80 11.74
CA GLU A 57 0.58 8.22 12.00
C GLU A 57 0.83 9.02 10.70
N GLY A 58 -0.24 9.63 10.18
CA GLY A 58 -0.21 10.47 8.99
C GLY A 58 -1.61 10.63 8.37
N ASP A 59 -1.86 11.78 7.74
CA ASP A 59 -3.17 12.11 7.16
C ASP A 59 -3.28 11.70 5.67
N ASP A 60 -2.21 11.15 5.09
CA ASP A 60 -2.12 10.88 3.64
C ASP A 60 -3.10 9.79 3.17
N LEU A 61 -3.40 8.80 4.02
CA LEU A 61 -4.36 7.73 3.70
C LEU A 61 -5.80 8.14 3.99
N ASP A 62 -6.01 8.92 5.06
CA ASP A 62 -7.33 9.48 5.40
C ASP A 62 -7.83 10.39 4.27
N ALA A 63 -6.93 11.16 3.63
CA ALA A 63 -7.24 11.98 2.45
C ALA A 63 -7.61 11.18 1.18
N LEU A 64 -7.50 9.86 1.23
CA LEU A 64 -7.92 8.93 0.17
C LEU A 64 -9.15 8.10 0.59
N GLY A 65 -9.81 8.46 1.70
CA GLY A 65 -10.94 7.70 2.26
C GLY A 65 -10.53 6.35 2.87
N VAL A 66 -9.24 6.14 3.18
CA VAL A 66 -8.75 4.88 3.74
C VAL A 66 -8.60 5.02 5.26
N ASP A 67 -9.53 4.45 6.02
CA ASP A 67 -9.36 4.30 7.48
C ASP A 67 -8.19 3.35 7.77
N ARG A 68 -7.17 3.87 8.44
CA ARG A 68 -5.99 3.11 8.86
C ARG A 68 -6.31 1.87 9.70
N TYR A 69 -7.40 1.88 10.48
CA TYR A 69 -7.81 0.73 11.28
C TYR A 69 -8.36 -0.42 10.43
N ASP A 70 -8.79 -0.14 9.18
CA ASP A 70 -9.22 -1.17 8.24
C ASP A 70 -8.06 -1.84 7.51
N ILE A 71 -6.85 -1.28 7.56
CA ILE A 71 -5.64 -1.87 6.96
C ILE A 71 -5.18 -3.06 7.81
N ASN A 72 -5.26 -4.28 7.27
CA ASN A 72 -4.78 -5.50 7.94
C ASN A 72 -3.32 -5.80 7.58
N HIS A 73 -2.95 -5.58 6.32
CA HIS A 73 -1.59 -5.77 5.83
C HIS A 73 -1.17 -4.62 4.92
N MET A 74 0.11 -4.27 5.01
CA MET A 74 0.75 -3.30 4.13
C MET A 74 2.03 -3.90 3.55
N ALA A 75 2.28 -3.66 2.27
CA ALA A 75 3.58 -3.88 1.68
C ALA A 75 4.11 -2.58 1.08
N VAL A 76 5.40 -2.34 1.27
CA VAL A 76 6.14 -1.24 0.64
C VAL A 76 7.14 -1.86 -0.31
N VAL A 77 7.07 -1.46 -1.57
CA VAL A 77 7.88 -2.01 -2.66
C VAL A 77 8.62 -0.85 -3.32
N SER A 78 9.89 -1.04 -3.63
CA SER A 78 10.64 -0.02 -4.39
C SER A 78 11.56 -0.67 -5.42
N GLY A 79 11.72 -0.02 -6.56
CA GLY A 79 12.58 -0.45 -7.67
C GLY A 79 13.25 0.74 -8.36
N GLU A 80 14.04 0.45 -9.39
CA GLU A 80 14.86 1.44 -10.10
C GLU A 80 14.65 1.42 -11.64
N GLU A 81 13.68 0.66 -12.18
CA GLU A 81 13.46 0.61 -13.63
C GLU A 81 12.83 1.91 -14.16
N GLU A 82 13.55 2.57 -15.08
CA GLU A 82 13.23 3.90 -15.64
C GLU A 82 13.10 5.06 -14.62
N GLY A 83 13.54 4.83 -13.38
CA GLY A 83 13.55 5.81 -12.29
C GLY A 83 13.24 5.14 -10.95
N ASP A 84 13.51 5.82 -9.83
CA ASP A 84 13.11 5.32 -8.52
C ASP A 84 11.58 5.34 -8.42
N TYR A 85 10.98 4.19 -8.13
CA TYR A 85 9.56 4.10 -7.78
C TYR A 85 9.35 3.53 -6.39
N GLU A 86 8.19 3.87 -5.82
CA GLU A 86 7.68 3.31 -4.59
C GLU A 86 6.21 2.96 -4.81
N LEU A 87 5.85 1.74 -4.42
CA LEU A 87 4.47 1.25 -4.39
C LEU A 87 4.11 0.91 -2.96
N VAL A 88 2.89 1.26 -2.59
CA VAL A 88 2.26 0.83 -1.35
C VAL A 88 1.08 -0.07 -1.71
N ILE A 89 1.09 -1.30 -1.22
CA ILE A 89 0.00 -2.25 -1.38
C ILE A 89 -0.69 -2.40 -0.02
N LEU A 90 -1.97 -2.08 0.03
CA LEU A 90 -2.79 -2.20 1.24
C LEU A 90 -3.80 -3.32 1.06
N LYS A 91 -3.97 -4.15 2.08
CA LYS A 91 -5.03 -5.16 2.14
C LYS A 91 -5.80 -5.03 3.44
N GLY A 92 -7.12 -4.96 3.36
CA GLY A 92 -7.93 -4.53 4.49
C GLY A 92 -9.42 -4.73 4.30
N ASN A 93 -10.21 -4.18 5.22
CA ASN A 93 -11.67 -4.20 5.16
C ASN A 93 -12.21 -2.82 4.78
N PHE A 94 -11.77 -2.28 3.65
CA PHE A 94 -12.06 -0.91 3.25
C PHE A 94 -13.53 -0.68 2.88
N ASP A 95 -14.06 0.49 3.23
CA ASP A 95 -15.26 1.03 2.60
C ASP A 95 -14.89 1.61 1.22
N LEU A 96 -15.02 0.77 0.19
CA LEU A 96 -14.64 1.16 -1.17
C LEU A 96 -15.60 2.19 -1.79
N GLU A 97 -16.80 2.41 -1.22
CA GLU A 97 -17.65 3.52 -1.67
C GLU A 97 -17.06 4.84 -1.18
N ASP A 98 -16.68 4.91 0.10
CA ASP A 98 -16.02 6.08 0.70
C ASP A 98 -14.69 6.42 0.01
N VAL A 99 -13.86 5.40 -0.26
CA VAL A 99 -12.61 5.58 -1.02
C VAL A 99 -12.87 6.19 -2.40
N ARG A 100 -13.90 5.73 -3.13
CA ARG A 100 -14.21 6.26 -4.47
C ARG A 100 -14.72 7.69 -4.41
N ASP A 101 -15.57 7.99 -3.42
CA ASP A 101 -16.13 9.33 -3.22
C ASP A 101 -15.00 10.34 -2.91
N GLU A 102 -14.07 9.99 -2.01
CA GLU A 102 -12.92 10.83 -1.69
C GLU A 102 -11.95 10.99 -2.87
N LEU A 103 -11.79 9.97 -3.71
CA LEU A 103 -10.98 10.08 -4.93
C LEU A 103 -11.61 11.01 -5.98
N ASP A 104 -12.93 10.94 -6.17
CA ASP A 104 -13.67 11.86 -7.05
C ASP A 104 -13.56 13.31 -6.53
N ASP A 105 -13.78 13.52 -5.22
CA ASP A 105 -13.63 14.83 -4.57
C ASP A 105 -12.18 15.37 -4.64
N ALA A 106 -11.18 14.49 -4.73
CA ALA A 106 -9.77 14.83 -4.89
C ALA A 106 -9.32 15.06 -6.35
N ASP A 107 -10.26 15.12 -7.30
CA ASP A 107 -10.04 15.27 -8.75
C ASP A 107 -9.20 14.13 -9.36
N PHE A 108 -9.43 12.88 -8.93
CA PHE A 108 -8.92 11.72 -9.66
C PHE A 108 -9.86 11.32 -10.79
N ASP A 109 -9.30 11.00 -11.95
CA ASP A 109 -10.04 10.45 -13.08
C ASP A 109 -10.14 8.92 -12.94
N GLU A 110 -11.37 8.39 -12.98
CA GLU A 110 -11.63 6.95 -13.08
C GLU A 110 -11.20 6.40 -14.46
N ASP A 111 -10.53 5.24 -14.46
CA ASP A 111 -10.14 4.49 -15.65
C ASP A 111 -10.10 2.98 -15.34
N GLU A 112 -9.87 2.15 -16.35
CA GLU A 112 -9.75 0.70 -16.21
C GLU A 112 -8.48 0.20 -16.92
N TYR A 113 -7.81 -0.78 -16.32
CA TYR A 113 -6.71 -1.49 -16.98
C TYR A 113 -6.80 -2.99 -16.71
N LYS A 114 -6.86 -3.78 -17.79
CA LYS A 114 -7.00 -5.25 -17.73
C LYS A 114 -8.18 -5.72 -16.85
N GLY A 115 -9.27 -4.96 -16.77
CA GLY A 115 -10.43 -5.27 -15.94
C GLY A 115 -10.27 -4.89 -14.46
N ILE A 116 -9.22 -4.15 -14.10
CA ILE A 116 -9.00 -3.58 -12.77
C ILE A 116 -9.30 -2.08 -12.82
N GLU A 117 -10.06 -1.62 -11.84
CA GLU A 117 -10.40 -0.22 -11.61
C GLU A 117 -9.13 0.56 -11.21
N ILE A 118 -8.84 1.68 -11.90
CA ILE A 118 -7.69 2.54 -11.61
C ILE A 118 -8.12 4.01 -11.61
N TRP A 119 -7.86 4.68 -10.51
CA TRP A 119 -8.03 6.12 -10.34
C TRP A 119 -6.71 6.82 -10.57
N LYS A 120 -6.70 7.92 -11.34
CA LYS A 120 -5.47 8.59 -11.77
C LYS A 120 -5.55 10.08 -11.53
N ARG A 121 -4.45 10.65 -11.06
CA ARG A 121 -4.31 12.10 -10.97
C ARG A 121 -3.06 12.55 -11.71
N ALA A 122 -3.27 13.36 -12.74
CA ALA A 122 -2.19 13.94 -13.51
C ALA A 122 -1.38 14.92 -12.65
N SER A 123 -0.06 14.78 -12.64
CA SER A 123 0.83 15.72 -11.97
C SER A 123 1.48 16.65 -13.00
N TRP A 124 1.49 17.95 -12.73
CA TRP A 124 2.19 18.92 -13.56
C TRP A 124 3.70 18.67 -13.65
N LEU A 125 4.25 17.89 -12.72
CA LEU A 125 5.65 17.45 -12.68
C LEU A 125 5.91 16.12 -13.42
N GLY A 126 4.90 15.55 -14.08
CA GLY A 126 5.06 14.38 -14.95
C GLY A 126 5.16 13.02 -14.24
N ARG A 127 4.99 12.97 -12.91
CA ARG A 127 4.79 11.71 -12.18
C ARG A 127 3.31 11.56 -11.87
N ASP A 128 2.59 10.97 -12.82
CA ASP A 128 1.18 10.63 -12.66
C ASP A 128 1.04 9.67 -11.48
N PHE A 129 0.17 10.01 -10.54
CA PHE A 129 -0.16 9.17 -9.40
C PHE A 129 -1.39 8.33 -9.73
N ALA A 130 -1.42 7.09 -9.27
CA ALA A 130 -2.52 6.18 -9.52
C ALA A 130 -2.81 5.29 -8.30
N ILE A 131 -4.08 4.92 -8.20
CA ILE A 131 -4.59 3.98 -7.20
C ILE A 131 -5.38 2.91 -7.95
N ALA A 132 -4.99 1.64 -7.81
CA ALA A 132 -5.77 0.52 -8.33
C ALA A 132 -6.59 -0.12 -7.21
N ILE A 133 -7.85 -0.44 -7.51
CA ILE A 133 -8.78 -1.09 -6.59
C ILE A 133 -9.11 -2.49 -7.12
N SER A 134 -8.81 -3.52 -6.32
CA SER A 134 -9.07 -4.92 -6.68
C SER A 134 -9.52 -5.72 -5.47
N GLY A 135 -10.84 -5.90 -5.34
CA GLY A 135 -11.42 -6.57 -4.17
C GLY A 135 -11.06 -5.83 -2.89
N ASP A 136 -10.41 -6.51 -1.95
CA ASP A 136 -9.97 -5.98 -0.64
C ASP A 136 -8.57 -5.35 -0.67
N THR A 137 -8.03 -5.07 -1.87
CA THR A 137 -6.66 -4.63 -2.08
C THR A 137 -6.62 -3.28 -2.81
N LEU A 138 -5.82 -2.36 -2.28
CA LEU A 138 -5.48 -1.07 -2.89
C LEU A 138 -3.99 -1.06 -3.25
N ILE A 139 -3.65 -0.60 -4.46
CA ILE A 139 -2.26 -0.44 -4.89
C ILE A 139 -2.05 1.03 -5.23
N ILE A 140 -1.12 1.68 -4.55
CA ILE A 140 -0.89 3.13 -4.58
C ILE A 140 0.53 3.40 -5.06
N GLY A 141 0.69 4.31 -6.00
CA GLY A 141 2.01 4.77 -6.43
C GLY A 141 1.99 5.54 -7.74
N ASN A 142 3.10 5.55 -8.47
CA ASN A 142 3.11 6.09 -9.82
C ASN A 142 2.35 5.14 -10.78
N LYS A 143 1.68 5.75 -11.75
CA LYS A 143 0.81 5.08 -12.72
C LYS A 143 1.41 3.89 -13.44
N ASP A 144 2.69 3.98 -13.82
CA ASP A 144 3.34 2.90 -14.57
C ASP A 144 3.59 1.70 -13.66
N SER A 145 4.16 1.92 -12.48
CA SER A 145 4.41 0.85 -11.51
C SER A 145 3.11 0.20 -11.01
N VAL A 146 2.01 0.95 -10.86
CA VAL A 146 0.69 0.39 -10.51
C VAL A 146 0.16 -0.56 -11.60
N LYS A 147 0.49 -0.30 -12.88
CA LYS A 147 0.05 -1.14 -14.01
C LYS A 147 0.93 -2.37 -14.24
N ASP A 148 2.14 -2.36 -13.70
CA ASP A 148 3.08 -3.48 -13.80
C ASP A 148 2.86 -4.54 -12.71
N CYS A 149 2.04 -4.23 -11.70
CA CYS A 149 1.50 -5.18 -10.72
C CYS A 149 0.49 -6.19 -11.31
#